data_AF-A0AAJ1WUX2-F1
#
_entry.id   AF-A0AAJ1WUX2-F1
#
_cell.length_a   1.000
_cell.length_b   1.000
_cell.length_c   1.000
_cell.angle_alpha   90.00
_cell.angle_beta   90.00
_cell.angle_gamma   90.00
#
_symmetry.space_group_name_H-M   'P 1'
#
loop_
_entity.id
_entity.type
_entity.pdbx_description
1 polymer ?
#
loop_
_entity_poly.entity_id
_entity_poly.type
_entity_poly.pdbx_seq_one_letter_code
_entity_poly.pdbx_strand_id
1 'polypeptide(L)'
;MASSHARIPSGSAASKAKEKKTTVRIFVSYSHANATQQAKLQIHLAQLKRDEVETWVDERMEAGDRLSTEISRKLREADIFVALMSPEYIASRWCQLEYNRAMGRRARGLMRVVVVVVRPCAWKDTGASDLKSLPRDGRSVIDWRSMDHAFADVAEGIKGAVRAVRASMPAKATRSKPAAKAVKPPAVAKVASRVRAKPKAVLTGKRPTLSRAAR
;
A
#
# COMPACT_ATOMS: atom_id res chain seq x y z
N MET A 1 -16.42 77.71 -9.97
CA MET A 1 -17.11 76.52 -9.41
C MET A 1 -17.75 75.76 -10.56
N ALA A 2 -17.35 74.51 -10.81
CA ALA A 2 -18.09 73.51 -11.58
C ALA A 2 -17.31 72.17 -11.48
N SER A 3 -17.78 71.25 -10.63
CA SER A 3 -17.10 69.95 -10.43
C SER A 3 -17.70 68.92 -11.39
N SER A 4 -16.94 68.54 -12.43
CA SER A 4 -17.40 67.57 -13.43
C SER A 4 -17.13 66.14 -12.98
N HIS A 5 -18.14 65.28 -13.09
CA HIS A 5 -18.08 63.88 -12.69
C HIS A 5 -17.32 63.01 -13.72
N ALA A 6 -16.37 62.20 -13.24
CA ALA A 6 -15.94 60.98 -13.92
C ALA A 6 -16.19 59.78 -13.00
N ARG A 7 -17.29 59.06 -13.23
CA ARG A 7 -17.68 57.88 -12.43
C ARG A 7 -16.96 56.66 -12.96
N ILE A 8 -15.89 56.22 -12.28
CA ILE A 8 -15.13 55.02 -12.63
C ILE A 8 -16.04 53.78 -12.50
N PRO A 9 -16.15 52.91 -13.52
CA PRO A 9 -16.85 51.63 -13.37
C PRO A 9 -16.06 50.70 -12.45
N SER A 10 -16.70 50.15 -11.42
CA SER A 10 -16.08 49.15 -10.56
C SER A 10 -15.89 47.83 -11.31
N GLY A 11 -14.66 47.57 -11.74
CA GLY A 11 -14.26 46.26 -12.27
C GLY A 11 -14.36 45.20 -11.17
N SER A 12 -15.47 44.46 -11.16
CA SER A 12 -15.63 43.28 -10.29
C SER A 12 -14.64 42.20 -10.71
N ALA A 13 -13.50 42.13 -10.02
CA ALA A 13 -12.51 41.07 -10.19
C ALA A 13 -13.06 39.76 -9.61
N ALA A 14 -13.88 39.05 -10.39
CA ALA A 14 -14.34 37.72 -10.06
C ALA A 14 -13.13 36.78 -9.95
N SER A 15 -12.73 36.44 -8.72
CA SER A 15 -11.65 35.49 -8.50
C SER A 15 -12.13 34.10 -8.95
N LYS A 16 -11.44 33.53 -9.96
CA LYS A 16 -11.64 32.12 -10.30
C LYS A 16 -11.13 31.27 -9.15
N ALA A 17 -12.05 30.77 -8.32
CA ALA A 17 -11.74 29.75 -7.33
C ALA A 17 -11.08 28.56 -8.06
N LYS A 18 -9.83 28.25 -7.71
CA LYS A 18 -9.17 27.02 -8.20
C LYS A 18 -10.01 25.83 -7.73
N GLU A 19 -10.51 25.05 -8.68
CA GLU A 19 -11.08 23.74 -8.36
C GLU A 19 -10.04 22.92 -7.58
N LYS A 20 -10.45 22.38 -6.43
CA LYS A 20 -9.60 21.49 -5.65
C LYS A 20 -9.41 20.18 -6.40
N LYS A 21 -8.31 20.10 -7.15
CA LYS A 21 -7.83 18.89 -7.83
C LYS A 21 -7.79 17.73 -6.82
N THR A 22 -8.36 16.58 -7.18
CA THR A 22 -8.38 15.44 -6.26
C THR A 22 -6.96 14.94 -5.98
N THR A 23 -6.62 14.85 -4.69
CA THR A 23 -5.34 14.33 -4.21
C THR A 23 -5.26 12.83 -4.51
N VAL A 24 -4.22 12.41 -5.23
CA VAL A 24 -3.97 11.00 -5.56
C VAL A 24 -2.90 10.45 -4.62
N ARG A 25 -3.14 9.30 -4.00
CA ARG A 25 -2.19 8.69 -3.05
C ARG A 25 -1.48 7.51 -3.68
N ILE A 26 -0.15 7.60 -3.70
CA ILE A 26 0.78 6.58 -4.18
C ILE A 26 1.41 5.89 -2.97
N PHE A 27 1.35 4.56 -2.95
CA PHE A 27 2.09 3.71 -2.03
C PHE A 27 3.32 3.17 -2.76
N VAL A 28 4.52 3.37 -2.23
CA VAL A 28 5.78 2.85 -2.80
C VAL A 28 6.30 1.73 -1.91
N SER A 29 6.25 0.50 -2.43
CA SER A 29 6.78 -0.71 -1.82
C SER A 29 8.12 -1.06 -2.46
N TYR A 30 9.14 -1.33 -1.65
CA TYR A 30 10.51 -1.63 -2.10
C TYR A 30 11.21 -2.53 -1.07
N SER A 31 12.32 -3.17 -1.46
CA SER A 31 13.23 -3.80 -0.51
C SER A 31 14.28 -2.79 -0.06
N HIS A 32 14.70 -2.81 1.21
CA HIS A 32 15.74 -1.91 1.73
C HIS A 32 17.07 -2.00 0.95
N ALA A 33 17.35 -3.14 0.30
CA ALA A 33 18.46 -3.30 -0.64
C ALA A 33 18.38 -2.38 -1.87
N ASN A 34 17.26 -1.68 -2.07
CA ASN A 34 17.02 -0.74 -3.17
C ASN A 34 16.65 0.67 -2.67
N ALA A 35 17.09 1.04 -1.46
CA ALA A 35 16.84 2.37 -0.87
C ALA A 35 17.35 3.52 -1.76
N THR A 36 18.50 3.35 -2.44
CA THR A 36 19.03 4.35 -3.39
C THR A 36 18.06 4.59 -4.55
N GLN A 37 17.50 3.53 -5.13
CA GLN A 37 16.51 3.58 -6.21
C GLN A 37 15.20 4.19 -5.73
N GLN A 38 14.75 3.86 -4.51
CA GLN A 38 13.59 4.48 -3.89
C GLN A 38 13.80 5.99 -3.72
N ALA A 39 14.94 6.43 -3.18
CA ALA A 39 15.22 7.85 -2.93
C ALA A 39 15.29 8.64 -4.24
N LYS A 40 15.94 8.06 -5.26
CA LYS A 40 16.01 8.63 -6.61
C LYS A 40 14.62 8.79 -7.24
N LEU A 41 13.73 7.80 -7.10
CA LEU A 41 12.34 7.92 -7.52
C LEU A 41 11.62 9.07 -6.76
N GLN A 42 11.81 9.21 -5.45
CA GLN A 42 11.16 10.28 -4.68
C GLN A 42 11.54 11.70 -5.16
N ILE A 43 12.77 11.88 -5.66
CA ILE A 43 13.24 13.12 -6.28
C ILE A 43 12.54 13.35 -7.63
N HIS A 44 12.50 12.34 -8.51
CA HIS A 44 11.83 12.44 -9.82
C HIS A 44 10.31 12.65 -9.71
N LEU A 45 9.69 12.21 -8.62
CA LEU A 45 8.26 12.47 -8.33
C LEU A 45 7.99 13.88 -7.76
N ALA A 46 9.00 14.73 -7.53
CA ALA A 46 8.83 16.02 -6.85
C ALA A 46 7.82 16.96 -7.51
N GLN A 47 7.70 16.97 -8.85
CA GLN A 47 6.68 17.78 -9.52
C GLN A 47 5.27 17.23 -9.30
N LEU A 48 5.08 15.91 -9.34
CA LEU A 48 3.78 15.30 -9.05
C LEU A 48 3.31 15.62 -7.62
N LYS A 49 4.24 15.70 -6.65
CA LYS A 49 3.93 16.09 -5.27
C LYS A 49 3.36 17.51 -5.15
N ARG A 50 3.87 18.46 -5.96
CA ARG A 50 3.29 19.81 -6.09
C ARG A 50 1.92 19.81 -6.78
N ASP A 51 1.67 18.81 -7.62
CA ASP A 51 0.44 18.61 -8.39
C ASP A 51 -0.62 17.74 -7.68
N GLU A 52 -0.75 17.88 -6.36
CA GLU A 52 -1.72 17.15 -5.51
C GLU A 52 -1.54 15.62 -5.57
N VAL A 53 -0.30 15.13 -5.41
CA VAL A 53 0.00 13.69 -5.30
C VAL A 53 0.75 13.41 -4.00
N GLU A 54 0.14 12.67 -3.09
CA GLU A 54 0.79 12.19 -1.87
C GLU A 54 1.56 10.91 -2.16
N THR A 55 2.81 10.83 -1.74
CA THR A 55 3.61 9.58 -1.75
C THR A 55 3.80 9.09 -0.33
N TRP A 56 3.48 7.83 -0.08
CA TRP A 56 3.85 7.11 1.15
C TRP A 56 4.80 5.97 0.80
N VAL A 57 5.73 5.66 1.72
CA VAL A 57 6.85 4.72 1.55
C VAL A 57 6.88 3.82 2.76
N ASP A 58 7.11 2.51 2.57
CA ASP A 58 7.34 1.62 3.71
C ASP A 58 8.78 1.73 4.23
N GLU A 59 8.97 2.52 5.29
CA GLU A 59 10.28 2.71 5.92
C GLU A 59 10.56 1.69 7.04
N ARG A 60 9.62 0.79 7.37
CA ARG A 60 9.72 -0.09 8.55
C ARG A 60 10.10 -1.54 8.25
N MET A 61 11.33 -1.90 8.62
CA MET A 61 11.67 -3.26 9.08
C MET A 61 11.58 -3.36 10.61
N GLU A 62 10.37 -3.43 11.15
CA GLU A 62 10.17 -3.96 12.51
C GLU A 62 9.92 -5.46 12.41
N ALA A 63 10.97 -6.25 12.68
CA ALA A 63 10.92 -7.70 12.59
C ALA A 63 10.08 -8.30 13.73
N GLY A 64 8.81 -8.61 13.43
CA GLY A 64 7.93 -9.37 14.32
C GLY A 64 6.45 -9.19 14.01
N ASP A 65 6.03 -7.98 13.67
CA ASP A 65 4.61 -7.61 13.63
C ASP A 65 3.94 -7.82 12.29
N ARG A 66 2.76 -8.46 12.31
CA ARG A 66 1.82 -8.52 11.18
C ARG A 66 1.59 -7.12 10.62
N LEU A 67 1.72 -6.96 9.30
CA LEU A 67 1.67 -5.68 8.55
C LEU A 67 0.93 -4.58 9.29
N SER A 68 1.69 -3.63 9.83
CA SER A 68 1.21 -2.75 10.91
C SER A 68 -0.10 -2.04 10.56
N THR A 69 -0.85 -1.64 11.59
CA THR A 69 -2.14 -0.96 11.41
C THR A 69 -2.02 0.27 10.50
N GLU A 70 -0.90 0.97 10.54
CA GLU A 70 -0.59 2.09 9.65
C GLU A 70 -0.30 1.64 8.21
N ILE A 71 0.62 0.70 7.99
CA ILE A 71 0.95 0.24 6.62
C ILE A 71 -0.31 -0.34 5.95
N SER A 72 -1.06 -1.17 6.68
CA SER A 72 -2.35 -1.69 6.28
C SER A 72 -3.38 -0.58 5.99
N ARG A 73 -3.34 0.56 6.69
CA ARG A 73 -4.20 1.72 6.44
C ARG A 73 -3.77 2.47 5.18
N LYS A 74 -2.48 2.79 5.05
CA LYS A 74 -1.91 3.48 3.88
C LYS A 74 -2.14 2.69 2.59
N LEU A 75 -1.99 1.37 2.63
CA LEU A 75 -2.30 0.48 1.49
C LEU A 75 -3.81 0.44 1.16
N ARG A 76 -4.70 0.52 2.16
CA ARG A 76 -6.16 0.63 1.93
C ARG A 76 -6.55 2.00 1.37
N GLU A 77 -5.82 3.04 1.76
CA GLU A 77 -6.03 4.42 1.32
C GLU A 77 -5.51 4.63 -0.10
N ALA A 78 -4.38 4.04 -0.47
CA ALA A 78 -3.72 4.26 -1.75
C ALA A 78 -4.59 3.98 -2.98
N ASP A 79 -4.45 4.88 -3.96
CA ASP A 79 -5.13 4.85 -5.27
C ASP A 79 -4.19 4.23 -6.34
N ILE A 80 -2.87 4.33 -6.14
CA ILE A 80 -1.81 3.68 -6.92
C ILE A 80 -0.82 2.96 -5.99
N PHE A 81 -0.43 1.74 -6.34
CA PHE A 81 0.69 1.01 -5.73
C PHE A 81 1.85 0.94 -6.73
N VAL A 82 3.06 1.28 -6.28
CA VAL A 82 4.30 1.20 -7.05
C VAL A 82 5.19 0.15 -6.40
N ALA A 83 5.51 -0.92 -7.14
CA ALA A 83 6.41 -1.98 -6.69
C ALA A 83 7.81 -1.79 -7.32
N LEU A 84 8.84 -1.56 -6.51
CA LEU A 84 10.23 -1.54 -6.98
C LEU A 84 10.77 -2.98 -7.04
N MET A 85 10.50 -3.64 -8.17
CA MET A 85 10.82 -5.06 -8.39
C MET A 85 12.33 -5.29 -8.56
N SER A 86 12.85 -6.20 -7.74
CA SER A 86 14.24 -6.67 -7.69
C SER A 86 14.25 -8.12 -7.19
N PRO A 87 15.39 -8.85 -7.28
CA PRO A 87 15.52 -10.15 -6.64
C PRO A 87 15.22 -10.10 -5.14
N GLU A 88 15.67 -9.05 -4.45
CA GLU A 88 15.45 -8.86 -3.01
C GLU A 88 13.98 -8.54 -2.67
N TYR A 89 13.25 -7.87 -3.57
CA TYR A 89 11.81 -7.62 -3.42
C TYR A 89 11.00 -8.92 -3.55
N ILE A 90 11.36 -9.77 -4.51
CA ILE A 90 10.68 -11.07 -4.73
C ILE A 90 10.95 -12.01 -3.55
N ALA A 91 12.19 -12.05 -3.03
CA ALA A 91 12.55 -12.87 -1.87
C ALA A 91 11.97 -12.36 -0.53
N SER A 92 11.56 -11.09 -0.43
CA SER A 92 11.08 -10.50 0.82
C SER A 92 9.64 -10.89 1.14
N ARG A 93 9.45 -11.70 2.20
CA ARG A 93 8.13 -12.11 2.72
C ARG A 93 7.21 -10.91 3.02
N TRP A 94 7.76 -9.79 3.47
CA TRP A 94 7.00 -8.58 3.76
C TRP A 94 6.51 -7.91 2.48
N CYS A 95 7.40 -7.68 1.52
CA CYS A 95 7.04 -7.13 0.20
C CYS A 95 5.96 -8.00 -0.48
N GLN A 96 6.06 -9.33 -0.42
CA GLN A 96 5.05 -10.23 -0.96
C GLN A 96 3.69 -10.11 -0.26
N LEU A 97 3.64 -9.88 1.06
CA LEU A 97 2.38 -9.67 1.78
C LEU A 97 1.67 -8.37 1.36
N GLU A 98 2.41 -7.29 1.13
CA GLU A 98 1.86 -6.03 0.62
C GLU A 98 1.40 -6.15 -0.82
N TYR A 99 2.27 -6.70 -1.67
CA TYR A 99 2.06 -6.86 -3.09
C TYR A 99 0.82 -7.71 -3.38
N ASN A 100 0.64 -8.84 -2.69
CA ASN A 100 -0.56 -9.67 -2.82
C ASN A 100 -1.85 -8.92 -2.41
N ARG A 101 -1.79 -8.06 -1.38
CA ARG A 101 -2.92 -7.20 -0.99
C ARG A 101 -3.21 -6.12 -2.05
N ALA A 102 -2.17 -5.57 -2.68
CA ALA A 102 -2.30 -4.61 -3.77
C ALA A 102 -2.91 -5.25 -5.03
N MET A 103 -2.42 -6.42 -5.44
CA MET A 103 -2.95 -7.20 -6.58
C MET A 103 -4.41 -7.62 -6.33
N GLY A 104 -4.75 -8.06 -5.12
CA GLY A 104 -6.14 -8.34 -4.73
C GLY A 104 -7.05 -7.11 -4.65
N ARG A 105 -6.51 -5.88 -4.61
CA ARG A 105 -7.27 -4.63 -4.77
C ARG A 105 -7.39 -4.22 -6.23
N ARG A 106 -6.32 -4.39 -7.02
CA ARG A 106 -6.31 -4.21 -8.49
C ARG A 106 -7.39 -5.06 -9.16
N ALA A 107 -7.46 -6.35 -8.82
CA ALA A 107 -8.45 -7.28 -9.37
C ALA A 107 -9.92 -6.85 -9.12
N ARG A 108 -10.16 -6.00 -8.11
CA ARG A 108 -11.48 -5.42 -7.80
C ARG A 108 -11.67 -3.99 -8.32
N GLY A 109 -10.75 -3.48 -9.14
CA GLY A 109 -10.76 -2.10 -9.64
C GLY A 109 -10.51 -1.02 -8.59
N LEU A 110 -10.05 -1.38 -7.38
CA LEU A 110 -9.94 -0.46 -6.23
C LEU A 110 -8.64 0.34 -6.17
N MET A 111 -7.63 -0.04 -6.96
CA MET A 111 -6.37 0.70 -7.12
C MET A 111 -5.67 0.29 -8.42
N ARG A 112 -4.74 1.11 -8.91
CA ARG A 112 -3.78 0.70 -9.96
C ARG A 112 -2.52 0.12 -9.34
N VAL A 113 -1.88 -0.83 -10.02
CA VAL A 113 -0.55 -1.34 -9.69
C VAL A 113 0.39 -0.97 -10.83
N VAL A 114 1.56 -0.44 -10.49
CA VAL A 114 2.64 -0.07 -11.41
C VAL A 114 3.88 -0.85 -10.99
N VAL A 115 4.37 -1.71 -11.87
CA VAL A 115 5.63 -2.43 -11.67
C VAL A 115 6.78 -1.55 -12.16
N VAL A 116 7.76 -1.28 -11.30
CA VAL A 116 9.02 -0.61 -11.66
C VAL A 116 10.15 -1.61 -11.49
N VAL A 117 10.72 -2.09 -12.60
CA VAL A 117 11.81 -3.07 -12.60
C VAL A 117 13.11 -2.32 -12.29
N VAL A 118 13.56 -2.36 -11.03
CA VAL A 118 14.81 -1.68 -10.64
C VAL A 118 16.04 -2.52 -10.91
N ARG A 119 15.91 -3.85 -10.90
CA ARG A 119 16.96 -4.83 -11.27
C ARG A 119 16.34 -6.00 -12.06
N PRO A 120 17.12 -6.72 -12.90
CA PRO A 120 16.62 -7.92 -13.57
C PRO A 120 16.14 -8.95 -12.55
N CYS A 121 14.91 -9.44 -12.71
CA CYS A 121 14.26 -10.37 -11.78
C CYS A 121 13.04 -11.05 -12.43
N ALA A 122 12.55 -12.11 -11.80
CA ALA A 122 11.39 -12.92 -12.21
C ALA A 122 10.02 -12.22 -12.00
N TRP A 123 9.92 -10.90 -12.22
CA TRP A 123 8.70 -10.13 -11.94
C TRP A 123 7.50 -10.52 -12.82
N LYS A 124 7.73 -11.15 -13.97
CA LYS A 124 6.66 -11.67 -14.83
C LYS A 124 5.93 -12.83 -14.16
N ASP A 125 6.64 -13.59 -13.33
CA ASP A 125 6.11 -14.78 -12.65
C ASP A 125 5.36 -14.43 -11.35
N THR A 126 5.34 -13.16 -10.94
CA THR A 126 4.59 -12.69 -9.76
C THR A 126 3.12 -12.39 -10.06
N GLY A 127 2.57 -12.89 -11.17
CA GLY A 127 1.19 -12.59 -11.60
C GLY A 127 0.99 -11.16 -12.12
N ALA A 128 2.07 -10.48 -12.53
CA ALA A 128 2.05 -9.16 -13.17
C ALA A 128 2.57 -9.18 -14.62
N SER A 129 2.68 -10.35 -15.26
CA SER A 129 3.01 -10.48 -16.68
C SER A 129 2.05 -9.73 -17.61
N ASP A 130 0.81 -9.49 -17.17
CA ASP A 130 -0.21 -8.68 -17.87
C ASP A 130 -0.07 -7.16 -17.62
N LEU A 131 0.79 -6.74 -16.70
CA LEU A 131 1.04 -5.34 -16.39
C LEU A 131 2.16 -4.77 -17.26
N LYS A 132 1.90 -3.58 -17.82
CA LYS A 132 2.96 -2.75 -18.39
C LYS A 132 3.91 -2.30 -17.27
N SER A 133 5.13 -2.81 -17.30
CA SER A 133 6.24 -2.38 -16.44
C SER A 133 6.81 -1.02 -16.85
N LEU A 134 7.47 -0.37 -15.90
CA LEU A 134 8.36 0.77 -16.07
C LEU A 134 9.79 0.38 -15.60
N PRO A 135 10.87 1.03 -16.07
CA PRO A 135 10.94 1.85 -17.27
C PRO A 135 10.36 1.14 -18.51
N ARG A 136 10.12 1.89 -19.58
CA ARG A 136 9.59 1.34 -20.84
C ARG A 136 10.37 0.11 -21.30
N ASP A 137 9.63 -0.76 -21.98
CA ASP A 137 10.11 -2.02 -22.57
C ASP A 137 10.62 -3.05 -21.54
N GLY A 138 10.42 -2.81 -20.24
CA GLY A 138 10.78 -3.74 -19.16
C GLY A 138 12.27 -3.83 -18.87
N ARG A 139 13.08 -2.96 -19.49
CA ARG A 139 14.50 -2.79 -19.20
C ARG A 139 14.69 -2.28 -17.78
N SER A 140 15.48 -2.97 -16.96
CA SER A 140 15.62 -2.59 -15.56
C SER A 140 16.37 -1.28 -15.39
N VAL A 141 16.10 -0.52 -14.33
CA VAL A 141 16.74 0.78 -14.06
C VAL A 141 18.28 0.71 -14.11
N ILE A 142 18.89 -0.36 -13.60
CA ILE A 142 20.36 -0.50 -13.62
C ILE A 142 20.95 -0.77 -15.02
N ASP A 143 20.13 -1.23 -15.98
CA ASP A 143 20.60 -1.48 -17.34
C ASP A 143 20.64 -0.19 -18.19
N TRP A 144 20.08 0.92 -17.71
CA TRP A 144 20.10 2.21 -18.41
C TRP A 144 21.46 2.90 -18.25
N ARG A 145 21.92 3.56 -19.32
CA ARG A 145 23.16 4.39 -19.28
C ARG A 145 23.12 5.51 -18.23
N SER A 146 21.93 5.95 -17.84
CA SER A 146 21.71 6.95 -16.80
C SER A 146 20.51 6.56 -15.95
N MET A 147 20.73 6.44 -14.65
CA MET A 147 19.68 6.21 -13.66
C MET A 147 18.68 7.38 -13.62
N ASP A 148 19.11 8.61 -13.91
CA ASP A 148 18.21 9.77 -14.02
C ASP A 148 17.28 9.67 -15.23
N HIS A 149 17.78 9.22 -16.39
CA HIS A 149 16.91 9.00 -17.56
C HIS A 149 15.92 7.86 -17.31
N ALA A 150 16.34 6.80 -16.61
CA ALA A 150 15.44 5.71 -16.22
C ALA A 150 14.33 6.18 -15.27
N PHE A 151 14.65 7.00 -14.25
CA PHE A 151 13.63 7.51 -13.33
C PHE A 151 12.77 8.64 -13.90
N ALA A 152 13.27 9.44 -14.85
CA ALA A 152 12.44 10.36 -15.61
C ALA A 152 11.39 9.60 -16.45
N ASP A 153 11.77 8.49 -17.07
CA ASP A 153 10.85 7.60 -17.79
C ASP A 153 9.78 6.98 -16.86
N VAL A 154 10.21 6.47 -15.70
CA VAL A 154 9.31 5.96 -14.65
C VAL A 154 8.35 7.05 -14.15
N ALA A 155 8.83 8.28 -13.95
CA ALA A 155 8.01 9.39 -13.49
C ALA A 155 6.94 9.80 -14.50
N GLU A 156 7.24 9.83 -15.81
CA GLU A 156 6.23 10.08 -16.84
C GLU A 156 5.21 8.93 -16.93
N GLY A 157 5.64 7.67 -16.78
CA GLY A 157 4.73 6.52 -16.67
C GLY A 157 3.79 6.62 -15.46
N ILE A 158 4.31 7.00 -14.28
CA ILE A 158 3.51 7.23 -13.06
C ILE A 158 2.57 8.42 -13.23
N LYS A 159 3.01 9.51 -13.88
CA LYS A 159 2.16 10.66 -14.24
C LYS A 159 1.00 10.24 -15.15
N GLY A 160 1.23 9.34 -16.10
CA GLY A 160 0.18 8.68 -16.89
C GLY A 160 -0.82 7.93 -16.01
N ALA A 161 -0.35 7.12 -15.06
CA ALA A 161 -1.22 6.42 -14.10
C ALA A 161 -2.01 7.38 -13.20
N VAL A 162 -1.41 8.49 -12.73
CA VAL A 162 -2.09 9.55 -11.96
C VAL A 162 -3.20 10.21 -12.78
N ARG A 163 -2.96 10.54 -14.05
CA ARG A 163 -4.00 11.06 -14.95
C ARG A 163 -5.16 10.08 -15.11
N ALA A 164 -4.84 8.80 -15.34
CA ALA A 164 -5.84 7.75 -15.51
C ALA A 164 -6.64 7.45 -14.24
N VAL A 165 -6.03 7.60 -13.04
CA VAL A 165 -6.76 7.56 -11.77
C VAL A 165 -7.70 8.76 -11.64
N ARG A 166 -7.21 9.98 -11.88
CA ARG A 166 -8.03 11.21 -11.79
C ARG A 166 -9.24 11.19 -12.71
N ALA A 167 -9.09 10.72 -13.94
CA ALA A 167 -10.20 10.55 -14.89
C ALA A 167 -11.24 9.51 -14.44
N SER A 168 -10.82 8.49 -13.67
CA SER A 168 -11.72 7.46 -13.12
C SER A 168 -12.27 7.77 -11.72
N MET A 169 -11.77 8.81 -11.05
CA MET A 169 -12.32 9.25 -9.77
C MET A 169 -13.63 10.01 -10.04
N PRO A 170 -14.78 9.59 -9.47
CA PRO A 170 -15.96 10.44 -9.50
C PRO A 170 -15.64 11.76 -8.79
N ALA A 171 -16.13 12.87 -9.35
CA ALA A 171 -16.09 14.19 -8.69
C ALA A 171 -16.73 14.05 -7.31
N LYS A 172 -15.89 14.07 -6.27
CA LYS A 172 -16.21 13.34 -5.05
C LYS A 172 -17.14 14.15 -4.15
N ALA A 173 -18.44 13.86 -4.25
CA ALA A 173 -19.40 14.16 -3.21
C ALA A 173 -18.79 13.82 -1.84
N THR A 174 -19.00 14.71 -0.87
CA THR A 174 -18.34 14.71 0.44
C THR A 174 -18.37 13.32 1.07
N ARG A 175 -17.18 12.73 1.24
CA ARG A 175 -17.03 11.41 1.87
C ARG A 175 -17.24 11.56 3.38
N SER A 176 -18.49 11.66 3.80
CA SER A 176 -18.87 11.74 5.19
C SER A 176 -18.36 10.51 5.95
N LYS A 177 -17.74 10.77 7.10
CA LYS A 177 -17.30 9.78 8.07
C LYS A 177 -18.53 8.95 8.50
N PRO A 178 -18.55 7.62 8.31
CA PRO A 178 -19.59 6.79 8.89
C PRO A 178 -19.53 6.95 10.41
N ALA A 179 -20.60 7.49 11.01
CA ALA A 179 -20.76 7.49 12.45
C ALA A 179 -20.83 6.03 12.93
N ALA A 180 -20.02 5.67 13.92
CA ALA A 180 -20.04 4.33 14.49
C ALA A 180 -21.39 4.11 15.19
N LYS A 181 -22.27 3.29 14.59
CA LYS A 181 -23.40 2.72 15.33
C LYS A 181 -22.85 1.71 16.33
N ALA A 182 -22.98 2.02 17.61
CA ALA A 182 -22.58 1.12 18.69
C ALA A 182 -23.45 -0.15 18.66
N VAL A 183 -22.81 -1.31 18.54
CA VAL A 183 -23.43 -2.61 18.78
C VAL A 183 -23.09 -3.01 20.21
N LYS A 184 -24.10 -3.22 21.06
CA LYS A 184 -23.90 -3.74 22.42
C LYS A 184 -23.34 -5.17 22.34
N PRO A 185 -22.38 -5.56 23.20
CA PRO A 185 -21.93 -6.94 23.27
C PRO A 185 -23.04 -7.84 23.86
N PRO A 186 -23.23 -9.08 23.35
CA PRO A 186 -24.10 -10.05 23.99
C PRO A 186 -23.48 -10.56 25.30
N ALA A 187 -24.32 -10.83 26.30
CA ALA A 187 -23.87 -11.34 27.60
C ALA A 187 -23.41 -12.80 27.51
N VAL A 188 -22.23 -13.09 28.03
CA VAL A 188 -21.71 -14.47 28.14
C VAL A 188 -22.25 -15.11 29.42
N ALA A 189 -23.13 -16.10 29.28
CA ALA A 189 -23.59 -16.92 30.40
C ALA A 189 -22.47 -17.86 30.88
N LYS A 190 -22.20 -17.87 32.18
CA LYS A 190 -21.23 -18.78 32.81
C LYS A 190 -21.81 -20.19 32.90
N VAL A 191 -21.20 -21.15 32.21
CA VAL A 191 -21.43 -22.59 32.50
C VAL A 191 -20.47 -23.02 33.61
N ALA A 192 -21.03 -23.36 34.78
CA ALA A 192 -20.25 -23.84 35.91
C ALA A 192 -19.92 -25.34 35.77
N SER A 193 -18.65 -25.70 35.96
CA SER A 193 -18.19 -27.08 35.97
C SER A 193 -18.64 -27.83 37.24
N ARG A 194 -19.53 -28.81 37.10
CA ARG A 194 -19.84 -29.77 38.17
C ARG A 194 -18.92 -30.99 38.10
N VAL A 195 -17.94 -31.05 38.98
CA VAL A 195 -17.19 -32.28 39.30
C VAL A 195 -18.09 -33.20 40.12
N ARG A 196 -18.14 -34.50 39.81
CA ARG A 196 -18.80 -35.53 40.64
C ARG A 196 -17.80 -36.64 40.96
N ALA A 197 -17.72 -37.02 42.23
CA ALA A 197 -16.76 -38.00 42.74
C ALA A 197 -17.20 -39.47 42.56
N LYS A 198 -16.24 -40.38 42.76
CA LYS A 198 -16.31 -41.85 42.56
C LYS A 198 -17.20 -42.58 43.59
N PRO A 199 -17.40 -43.91 43.43
CA PRO A 199 -16.72 -44.82 44.36
C PRO A 199 -15.93 -45.98 43.71
N LYS A 200 -15.37 -46.88 44.55
CA LYS A 200 -14.29 -47.83 44.25
C LYS A 200 -14.76 -49.27 43.95
N ALA A 201 -13.95 -50.00 43.19
CA ALA A 201 -13.59 -51.42 43.37
C ALA A 201 -12.26 -51.69 42.62
N VAL A 202 -11.49 -52.76 42.80
CA VAL A 202 -10.85 -53.42 43.97
C VAL A 202 -10.12 -54.66 43.39
N LEU A 203 -8.87 -54.90 43.83
CA LEU A 203 -8.09 -56.15 43.79
C LEU A 203 -7.39 -56.72 42.50
N THR A 204 -6.12 -57.12 42.73
CA THR A 204 -5.22 -58.00 41.93
C THR A 204 -4.71 -57.51 40.56
N GLY A 205 -3.44 -57.73 40.15
CA GLY A 205 -2.27 -58.29 40.85
C GLY A 205 -1.01 -58.38 39.94
N LYS A 206 0.16 -58.69 40.55
CA LYS A 206 1.50 -59.00 39.95
C LYS A 206 2.32 -57.87 39.26
N ARG A 207 3.46 -57.55 39.89
CA ARG A 207 4.77 -57.20 39.24
C ARG A 207 5.42 -58.50 38.72
N PRO A 208 6.26 -58.51 37.66
CA PRO A 208 7.61 -57.87 37.62
C PRO A 208 7.93 -57.24 36.22
N THR A 209 9.14 -56.81 35.79
CA THR A 209 10.52 -56.74 36.37
C THR A 209 11.24 -55.43 35.87
N LEU A 210 12.58 -55.40 35.78
CA LEU A 210 13.42 -54.40 35.08
C LEU A 210 14.35 -55.08 34.06
N SER A 211 14.58 -54.45 32.90
CA SER A 211 15.83 -54.45 32.09
C SER A 211 15.63 -53.40 30.98
N ARG A 212 16.45 -52.37 30.73
CA ARG A 212 17.91 -52.18 30.63
C ARG A 212 18.55 -52.84 29.38
N ALA A 213 19.51 -52.10 28.81
CA ALA A 213 20.34 -52.32 27.62
C ALA A 213 19.64 -51.93 26.30
N ALA A 214 20.06 -50.92 25.51
CA ALA A 214 21.36 -50.39 25.09
C ALA A 214 21.85 -50.95 23.74
N ARG A 215 22.01 -50.05 22.77
CA ARG A 215 23.21 -49.86 21.93
C ARG A 215 23.18 -48.46 21.32
#